data_AF-A0A1B9D4I9-F1
#
_entry.id   AF-A0A1B9D4I9-F1
#
_cell.length_a   1.000
_cell.length_b   1.000
_cell.length_c   1.000
_cell.angle_alpha   90.00
_cell.angle_beta   90.00
_cell.angle_gamma   90.00
#
_symmetry.space_group_name_H-M   'P 1'
#
loop_
_entity.id
_entity.type
_entity.pdbx_description
1 polymer ?
#
loop_
_entity_poly.entity_id
_entity_poly.type
_entity_poly.pdbx_seq_one_letter_code
_entity_poly.pdbx_strand_id
1 'polypeptide(L)'
;MGANELRVYCAELTRASRDTTGAADEIEGLRRTLGTQMGDLGRTWTGQAATAYLKVWSDIDEECEAMLADLRWIGESLSAAANAYAQMETTGADAFHAIKPPAV
;
A
#
# COMPACT_ATOMS: atom_id res chain seq x y z
N MET A 1 19.56 -9.71 -16.10
CA MET A 1 19.41 -9.52 -14.65
C MET A 1 19.85 -10.80 -13.97
N GLY A 2 20.83 -10.75 -13.06
CA GLY A 2 21.34 -11.92 -12.33
C GLY A 2 20.47 -12.28 -11.12
N ALA A 3 20.58 -13.51 -10.60
CA ALA A 3 19.78 -13.99 -9.46
C ALA A 3 19.89 -13.08 -8.21
N ASN A 4 21.08 -12.57 -7.94
CA ASN A 4 21.28 -11.65 -6.81
C ASN A 4 20.58 -10.29 -7.02
N GLU A 5 20.50 -9.80 -8.26
CA GLU A 5 19.78 -8.56 -8.60
C GLU A 5 18.26 -8.76 -8.45
N LEU A 6 17.73 -9.92 -8.87
CA LEU A 6 16.32 -10.26 -8.71
C LEU A 6 15.92 -10.35 -7.24
N ARG A 7 16.75 -10.99 -6.41
CA ARG A 7 16.50 -11.11 -4.96
C ARG A 7 16.51 -9.76 -4.24
N VAL A 8 17.45 -8.87 -4.60
CA VAL A 8 17.48 -7.49 -4.07
C VAL A 8 16.20 -6.75 -4.47
N TYR A 9 15.80 -6.86 -5.73
CA TYR A 9 14.57 -6.24 -6.22
C TYR A 9 13.31 -6.75 -5.51
N CYS A 10 13.17 -8.07 -5.26
CA CYS A 10 12.07 -8.63 -4.46
C CYS A 10 12.03 -8.06 -3.04
N ALA A 11 13.20 -7.89 -2.42
CA ALA A 11 13.30 -7.32 -1.07
C ALA A 11 12.88 -5.84 -1.05
N GLU A 12 13.26 -5.07 -2.07
CA GLU A 12 12.84 -3.68 -2.25
C GLU A 12 11.33 -3.56 -2.47
N LEU A 13 10.73 -4.40 -3.32
CA LEU A 13 9.28 -4.44 -3.54
C LEU A 13 8.52 -4.81 -2.25
N THR A 14 9.02 -5.79 -1.50
CA THR A 14 8.43 -6.20 -0.20
C THR A 14 8.52 -5.07 0.83
N ARG A 15 9.61 -4.31 0.82
CA ARG A 15 9.76 -3.13 1.68
C ARG A 15 8.78 -2.04 1.27
N ALA A 16 8.75 -1.69 -0.01
CA ALA A 16 7.86 -0.66 -0.54
C ALA A 16 6.38 -1.01 -0.26
N SER A 17 5.99 -2.27 -0.45
CA SER A 17 4.65 -2.76 -0.08
C SER A 17 4.29 -2.44 1.38
N ARG A 18 5.17 -2.81 2.32
CA ARG A 18 4.97 -2.55 3.75
C ARG A 18 4.93 -1.07 4.08
N ASP A 19 5.84 -0.29 3.51
CA ASP A 19 5.92 1.16 3.74
C ASP A 19 4.63 1.84 3.24
N THR A 20 4.12 1.45 2.07
CA THR A 20 2.87 1.97 1.50
C THR A 20 1.65 1.58 2.33
N THR A 21 1.51 0.30 2.74
CA THR A 21 0.37 -0.12 3.57
C THR A 21 0.42 0.50 4.96
N GLY A 22 1.61 0.65 5.55
CA GLY A 22 1.80 1.31 6.84
C GLY A 22 1.40 2.79 6.78
N ALA A 23 1.78 3.51 5.73
CA ALA A 23 1.34 4.88 5.51
C ALA A 23 -0.19 4.98 5.37
N ALA A 24 -0.84 4.01 4.71
CA ALA A 24 -2.30 3.97 4.63
C ALA A 24 -2.93 3.81 6.02
N ASP A 25 -2.41 2.91 6.86
CA ASP A 25 -2.94 2.70 8.22
C ASP A 25 -2.78 3.95 9.10
N GLU A 26 -1.64 4.65 8.99
CA GLU A 26 -1.40 5.90 9.72
C GLU A 26 -2.37 7.01 9.28
N ILE A 27 -2.53 7.21 7.97
CA ILE A 27 -3.46 8.20 7.41
C ILE A 27 -4.90 7.86 7.83
N GLU A 28 -5.29 6.59 7.79
CA GLU A 28 -6.63 6.18 8.23
C GLU A 28 -6.87 6.46 9.72
N GLY A 29 -5.87 6.23 10.57
CA GLY A 29 -5.93 6.56 11.98
C GLY A 29 -6.14 8.06 12.23
N LEU A 30 -5.39 8.90 11.52
CA LEU A 30 -5.53 10.36 11.58
C LEU A 30 -6.89 10.82 11.07
N ARG A 31 -7.35 10.27 9.94
CA ARG A 31 -8.66 10.57 9.34
C ARG A 31 -9.80 10.27 10.31
N ARG A 32 -9.83 9.09 10.92
CA ARG A 32 -10.85 8.70 11.92
C ARG A 32 -10.84 9.61 13.15
N THR A 33 -9.64 9.98 13.61
CA THR A 33 -9.48 10.90 14.75
C THR A 33 -10.07 12.28 14.43
N LEU A 34 -9.71 12.85 13.28
CA LEU A 34 -10.25 14.13 12.82
C LEU A 34 -11.76 14.05 12.59
N GLY A 35 -12.27 12.98 11.98
CA GLY A 35 -13.70 12.78 11.75
C GLY A 35 -14.51 12.76 13.05
N THR A 36 -13.96 12.13 14.10
CA THR A 36 -14.58 12.15 15.43
C THR A 36 -14.62 13.57 16.01
N GLN A 37 -13.51 14.30 15.95
CA GLN A 37 -13.42 15.68 16.43
C GLN A 37 -14.37 16.61 15.66
N MET A 38 -14.50 16.42 14.35
CA MET A 38 -15.40 17.22 13.50
C MET A 38 -16.87 16.88 13.75
N GLY A 39 -17.20 15.60 13.96
CA GLY A 39 -18.54 15.18 14.36
C GLY A 39 -18.95 15.79 15.71
N ASP A 40 -18.04 15.83 16.68
CA ASP A 40 -18.26 16.47 17.98
C ASP A 40 -18.47 17.98 17.84
N LEU A 41 -17.62 18.64 17.06
CA LEU A 41 -17.72 20.07 16.80
C LEU A 41 -19.05 20.43 16.11
N GLY A 42 -19.45 19.66 15.10
CA GLY A 42 -20.68 19.87 14.34
C GLY A 42 -21.97 19.75 15.15
N ARG A 43 -21.93 19.11 16.33
CA ARG A 43 -23.09 19.06 17.25
C ARG A 43 -23.36 20.39 17.94
N THR A 44 -22.34 21.22 18.14
CA THR A 44 -22.46 22.47 18.90
C THR A 44 -22.20 23.72 18.06
N TRP A 45 -21.43 23.59 16.98
CA TRP A 45 -21.07 24.69 16.11
C TRP A 45 -22.05 24.79 14.94
N THR A 46 -22.79 25.89 14.88
CA THR A 46 -23.84 26.12 13.87
C THR A 46 -23.64 27.45 13.13
N GLY A 47 -24.40 27.65 12.05
CA GLY A 47 -24.34 28.84 11.21
C GLY A 47 -23.50 28.64 9.94
N GLN A 48 -23.48 29.66 9.08
CA GLN A 48 -22.88 29.58 7.74
C GLN A 48 -21.38 29.23 7.75
N ALA A 49 -20.63 29.74 8.73
CA ALA A 49 -19.21 29.42 8.88
C ALA A 49 -19.00 27.93 9.22
N ALA A 50 -19.82 27.37 10.11
CA ALA A 50 -19.78 25.96 10.44
C ALA A 50 -20.11 25.10 9.22
N THR A 51 -21.15 25.47 8.45
CA THR A 51 -21.51 24.76 7.21
C THR A 51 -20.38 24.77 6.19
N ALA A 52 -19.75 25.92 5.96
CA ALA A 52 -18.65 26.02 4.99
C ALA A 52 -17.45 25.16 5.41
N TYR A 53 -17.10 25.18 6.69
CA TYR A 53 -15.98 24.38 7.20
C TYR A 53 -16.28 22.88 7.17
N LEU A 54 -17.47 22.46 7.64
CA LEU A 54 -17.86 21.04 7.63
C LEU A 54 -17.99 20.48 6.22
N LYS A 55 -18.34 21.31 5.24
CA LYS A 55 -18.31 20.92 3.82
C LYS A 55 -16.87 20.62 3.37
N VAL A 56 -15.93 21.52 3.65
CA VAL A 56 -14.51 21.31 3.31
C VAL A 56 -13.97 20.06 4.00
N TRP A 57 -14.36 19.80 5.25
CA TRP A 57 -14.02 18.56 5.93
C TRP A 57 -14.56 17.32 5.20
N SER A 58 -15.82 17.35 4.76
CA SER A 58 -16.40 16.24 3.99
C SER A 58 -15.62 15.96 2.70
N ASP A 59 -15.23 17.02 1.98
CA ASP A 59 -14.45 16.89 0.74
C ASP A 59 -13.06 16.27 1.04
N ILE A 60 -12.40 16.69 2.13
CA ILE A 60 -11.12 16.13 2.56
C ILE A 60 -11.26 14.65 2.95
N ASP A 61 -12.32 14.30 3.67
CA ASP A 61 -12.56 12.94 4.15
C ASP A 61 -12.75 11.96 2.99
N GLU A 62 -13.51 12.36 1.96
CA GLU A 62 -13.74 11.59 0.73
C GLU A 62 -12.44 11.37 -0.06
N GLU A 63 -11.67 12.44 -0.31
CA GLU A 63 -10.39 12.35 -1.02
C GLU A 63 -9.37 11.49 -0.27
N CYS A 64 -9.36 11.58 1.07
CA CYS A 64 -8.53 10.69 1.90
C CYS A 64 -8.98 9.23 1.76
N GLU A 65 -10.28 8.97 1.67
CA GLU A 65 -10.83 7.62 1.46
C GLU A 65 -10.36 7.01 0.13
N ALA A 66 -10.41 7.79 -0.95
CA ALA A 66 -9.91 7.39 -2.26
C ALA A 66 -8.39 7.12 -2.23
N MET A 67 -7.60 8.04 -1.65
CA MET A 67 -6.16 7.89 -1.51
C MET A 67 -5.78 6.64 -0.70
N LEU A 68 -6.52 6.33 0.37
CA LEU A 68 -6.31 5.13 1.17
C LEU A 68 -6.56 3.85 0.37
N ALA A 69 -7.58 3.83 -0.49
CA ALA A 69 -7.84 2.71 -1.38
C ALA A 69 -6.68 2.50 -2.37
N ASP A 70 -6.18 3.59 -2.96
CA ASP A 70 -5.05 3.54 -3.89
C ASP A 70 -3.77 3.04 -3.22
N LEU A 71 -3.44 3.54 -2.02
CA LEU A 71 -2.26 3.10 -1.27
C LEU A 71 -2.33 1.61 -0.95
N ARG A 72 -3.49 1.10 -0.55
CA ARG A 72 -3.70 -0.34 -0.30
C ARG A 72 -3.50 -1.15 -1.57
N TRP A 73 -4.11 -0.72 -2.67
CA TRP A 73 -3.98 -1.39 -3.96
C TRP A 73 -2.53 -1.41 -4.46
N ILE A 74 -1.79 -0.31 -4.31
CA ILE A 74 -0.36 -0.23 -4.65
C ILE A 74 0.43 -1.21 -3.78
N GLY A 75 0.20 -1.20 -2.46
CA GLY A 75 0.88 -2.09 -1.51
C GLY A 75 0.66 -3.57 -1.85
N GLU A 76 -0.57 -3.95 -2.16
CA GLU A 76 -0.94 -5.30 -2.59
C GLU A 76 -0.27 -5.68 -3.92
N SER A 77 -0.25 -4.76 -4.88
CA SER A 77 0.38 -4.96 -6.19
C SER A 77 1.89 -5.17 -6.09
N LEU A 78 2.56 -4.41 -5.22
CA LEU A 78 3.99 -4.56 -4.93
C LEU A 78 4.30 -5.92 -4.28
N SER A 79 3.46 -6.35 -3.34
CA SER A 79 3.57 -7.68 -2.70
C SER A 79 3.38 -8.81 -3.72
N ALA A 80 2.37 -8.69 -4.58
CA ALA A 80 2.10 -9.66 -5.64
C ALA A 80 3.27 -9.76 -6.63
N ALA A 81 3.85 -8.61 -7.02
CA ALA A 81 5.02 -8.57 -7.89
C ALA A 81 6.24 -9.25 -7.23
N ALA A 82 6.53 -8.96 -5.96
CA ALA A 82 7.62 -9.60 -5.22
C ALA A 82 7.47 -11.13 -5.19
N ASN A 83 6.25 -11.62 -4.94
CA ASN A 83 5.94 -13.05 -4.92
C ASN A 83 6.13 -13.71 -6.30
N ALA A 84 5.66 -13.04 -7.35
CA ALA A 84 5.82 -13.54 -8.72
C ALA A 84 7.31 -13.68 -9.11
N TYR A 85 8.13 -12.68 -8.77
CA TYR A 85 9.57 -12.75 -9.05
C TYR A 85 10.29 -13.82 -8.22
N ALA A 86 9.94 -13.99 -6.94
CA ALA A 86 10.49 -15.07 -6.12
C ALA A 86 10.13 -16.48 -6.66
N GLN A 87 8.92 -16.64 -7.19
CA GLN A 87 8.49 -17.89 -7.82
C GLN A 87 9.24 -18.16 -9.13
N MET A 88 9.48 -17.12 -9.94
CA MET A 88 10.30 -17.24 -11.15
C MET A 88 11.74 -17.65 -10.83
N GLU A 89 12.33 -17.10 -9.77
CA GLU A 89 13.67 -17.49 -9.31
C GLU A 89 13.72 -18.98 -8.93
N THR A 90 12.74 -19.43 -8.14
CA THR A 90 12.65 -20.83 -7.69
C THR A 90 12.48 -21.78 -8.88
N THR A 91 11.56 -21.46 -9.79
CA THR A 91 11.30 -22.29 -10.99
C THR A 91 12.53 -22.36 -11.90
N GLY A 92 13.25 -21.24 -12.06
CA GLY A 92 14.48 -21.20 -12.85
C GLY A 92 15.62 -22.03 -12.23
N ALA A 93 15.76 -21.97 -10.90
CA ALA A 93 16.74 -22.78 -10.17
C ALA A 93 16.44 -24.28 -10.30
N ASP A 94 15.18 -24.69 -10.12
CA ASP A 94 14.75 -26.09 -10.26
C ASP A 94 15.00 -26.60 -11.69
N ALA A 95 14.65 -25.82 -12.71
CA ALA A 95 14.89 -26.16 -14.10
C ALA A 95 16.38 -26.33 -14.40
N PHE A 96 17.23 -25.46 -13.86
CA PHE A 96 18.68 -25.55 -14.03
C PHE A 96 19.25 -26.81 -13.36
N HIS A 97 18.82 -27.12 -12.13
CA HIS A 97 19.23 -28.34 -11.43
C HIS A 97 18.76 -29.64 -12.11
N ALA A 98 17.66 -29.59 -12.87
CA ALA A 98 17.17 -30.72 -13.65
C ALA A 98 18.01 -31.02 -14.90
N ILE A 99 18.85 -30.09 -15.37
CA ILE A 99 19.74 -30.32 -16.51
C ILE A 99 20.91 -31.20 -16.07
N LYS A 100 20.84 -32.49 -16.39
CA LYS A 100 21.94 -33.43 -16.17
C LYS A 100 23.05 -33.18 -17.21
N PRO A 101 24.33 -33.05 -16.82
CA PRO A 101 25.43 -32.95 -17.78
C PRO A 101 25.45 -34.20 -18.68
N PRO A 102 25.82 -34.06 -19.97
CA PRO A 102 26.01 -35.22 -20.82
C PRO A 102 27.05 -36.16 -20.19
N ALA A 103 26.73 -37.45 -20.13
CA ALA A 103 27.69 -38.45 -19.69
C ALA A 103 28.87 -38.45 -20.67
N VAL A 104 30.06 -38.13 -20.15
CA VAL A 104 31.33 -38.26 -20.87
C VAL A 104 31.80 -39.70 -20.78
#